data_AF-A0A1Q7T725-F1
#
_entry.id   AF-A0A1Q7T725-F1
#
_cell.length_a   1.000
_cell.length_b   1.000
_cell.length_c   1.000
_cell.angle_alpha   90.00
_cell.angle_beta   90.00
_cell.angle_gamma   90.00
#
_symmetry.space_group_name_H-M   'P 1'
#
loop_
_entity.id
_entity.type
_entity.pdbx_description
1 polymer ?
#
loop_
_entity_poly.entity_id
_entity_poly.type
_entity_poly.pdbx_seq_one_letter_code
_entity_poly.pdbx_strand_id
1 'polypeptide(L)'
;KRLTEAVKRVDRFVDPIVVVSPRAGVYWTPNGNHRRVALDKLKADFVPAILVAEPNVAFQVLALNTEKAHNLKEKSLEVIRMYRGAEAEQPSSTEEDWAFQFESAHLVTLGLLYEQNKRFAGGAFAPILRRVDKFLKTSLRRGLEEREERAALVRAADETLAAVVAKVKKRGINHPYVKNYLLARTTPLTKARKTLPSFEQTFKKLKENLDDFDVSKVRYDEIQRSSIMLAPAAAE
;
A
#
# COMPACT_ATOMS: atom_id res chain seq x y z
N LYS A 1 -13.59 -1.46 -16.46
CA LYS A 1 -14.98 -1.23 -16.92
C LYS A 1 -15.01 -0.09 -17.92
N ARG A 2 -14.77 1.17 -17.50
CA ARG A 2 -14.74 2.32 -18.42
C ARG A 2 -13.86 2.13 -19.68
N LEU A 3 -12.61 1.69 -19.54
CA LEU A 3 -11.73 1.44 -20.70
C LEU A 3 -12.27 0.34 -21.62
N THR A 4 -12.70 -0.79 -21.06
CA THR A 4 -13.28 -1.91 -21.82
C THR A 4 -14.51 -1.47 -22.62
N GLU A 5 -15.38 -0.65 -22.02
CA GLU A 5 -16.58 -0.10 -22.67
C GLU A 5 -16.22 0.90 -23.77
N ALA A 6 -15.22 1.76 -23.54
CA ALA A 6 -14.75 2.72 -24.52
C ALA A 6 -14.15 2.02 -25.75
N VAL A 7 -13.26 1.05 -25.54
CA VAL A 7 -12.68 0.24 -26.62
C VAL A 7 -13.77 -0.51 -27.38
N LYS A 8 -14.73 -1.12 -26.68
CA LYS A 8 -15.87 -1.80 -27.33
C LYS A 8 -16.73 -0.86 -28.17
N ARG A 9 -16.91 0.39 -27.73
CA ARG A 9 -17.73 1.39 -28.44
C ARG A 9 -17.02 1.96 -29.66
N VAL A 10 -15.72 2.22 -29.56
CA VAL A 10 -14.92 2.84 -30.63
C VAL A 10 -14.34 1.79 -31.58
N ASP A 11 -14.29 0.52 -31.15
CA ASP A 11 -13.67 -0.60 -31.86
C ASP A 11 -12.19 -0.32 -32.24
N ARG A 12 -11.50 0.43 -31.40
CA ARG A 12 -10.09 0.80 -31.59
C ARG A 12 -9.37 0.81 -30.25
N PHE A 13 -8.08 0.47 -30.28
CA PHE A 13 -7.16 0.56 -29.15
C PHE A 13 -5.87 1.22 -29.63
N VAL A 14 -5.48 2.33 -29.01
CA VAL A 14 -4.40 3.19 -29.50
C VAL A 14 -3.18 3.26 -28.56
N ASP A 15 -3.34 2.89 -27.29
CA ASP A 15 -2.31 3.11 -26.27
C ASP A 15 -1.55 1.82 -25.92
N PRO A 16 -0.37 1.55 -26.51
CA PRO A 16 0.36 0.31 -26.28
C PRO A 16 0.78 0.13 -24.82
N ILE A 17 0.80 -1.12 -24.34
CA ILE A 17 1.36 -1.43 -23.02
C ILE A 17 2.88 -1.38 -23.06
N VAL A 18 3.53 -1.19 -21.92
CA VAL A 18 4.98 -1.39 -21.82
C VAL A 18 5.22 -2.82 -21.39
N VAL A 19 6.17 -3.50 -22.04
CA VAL A 19 6.60 -4.86 -21.68
C VAL A 19 8.11 -4.95 -21.52
N VAL A 20 8.54 -5.85 -20.64
CA VAL A 20 9.93 -6.28 -20.45
C VAL A 20 9.98 -7.80 -20.58
N SER A 21 11.09 -8.33 -21.07
CA SER A 21 11.27 -9.76 -21.28
C SER A 21 12.31 -10.31 -20.31
N PRO A 22 11.93 -10.85 -19.14
CA PRO A 22 12.90 -11.41 -18.18
C PRO A 22 13.61 -12.66 -18.74
N ARG A 23 12.97 -13.38 -19.66
CA ARG A 23 13.53 -14.55 -20.34
C ARG A 23 12.80 -14.78 -21.66
N ALA A 24 13.45 -15.49 -22.59
CA ALA A 24 12.91 -15.74 -23.93
C ALA A 24 11.48 -16.32 -23.87
N GLY A 25 10.57 -15.69 -24.63
CA GLY A 25 9.16 -16.10 -24.71
C GLY A 25 8.29 -15.67 -23.53
N VAL A 26 8.82 -14.97 -22.54
CA VAL A 26 8.05 -14.45 -21.38
C VAL A 26 8.07 -12.94 -21.38
N TYR A 27 6.90 -12.33 -21.28
CA TYR A 27 6.74 -10.88 -21.22
C TYR A 27 6.00 -10.47 -19.96
N TRP A 28 6.55 -9.50 -19.23
CA TRP A 28 5.92 -8.85 -18.09
C TRP A 28 5.57 -7.41 -18.45
N THR A 29 4.46 -6.90 -17.94
CA THR A 29 4.03 -5.52 -18.18
C THR A 29 4.21 -4.68 -16.92
N PRO A 30 5.27 -3.84 -16.82
CA PRO A 30 5.39 -2.89 -15.72
C PRO A 30 4.28 -1.83 -15.82
N ASN A 31 3.99 -1.30 -17.00
CA ASN A 31 2.94 -0.31 -17.21
C ASN A 31 1.90 -0.79 -18.23
N GLY A 32 0.62 -0.68 -17.86
CA GLY A 32 -0.49 -0.96 -18.76
C GLY A 32 -1.25 -2.25 -18.42
N ASN A 33 -1.05 -2.85 -17.25
CA ASN A 33 -1.78 -4.07 -16.87
C ASN A 33 -3.32 -3.87 -16.89
N HIS A 34 -3.83 -2.69 -16.58
CA HIS A 34 -5.26 -2.38 -16.71
C HIS A 34 -5.75 -2.40 -18.17
N ARG A 35 -4.90 -1.97 -19.12
CA ARG A 35 -5.13 -2.04 -20.57
C ARG A 35 -5.07 -3.50 -21.06
N ARG A 36 -4.06 -4.26 -20.63
CA ARG A 36 -3.94 -5.70 -20.87
C ARG A 36 -5.19 -6.46 -20.42
N VAL A 37 -5.66 -6.23 -19.19
CA VAL A 37 -6.88 -6.84 -18.65
C VAL A 37 -8.14 -6.41 -19.43
N ALA A 38 -8.17 -5.18 -19.94
CA ALA A 38 -9.31 -4.72 -20.75
C ALA A 38 -9.39 -5.46 -22.09
N LEU A 39 -8.25 -5.65 -22.77
CA LEU A 39 -8.16 -6.40 -24.03
C LEU A 39 -8.42 -7.90 -23.83
N ASP A 40 -7.91 -8.47 -22.74
CA ASP A 40 -8.17 -9.86 -22.33
C ASP A 40 -9.69 -10.13 -22.16
N LYS A 41 -10.41 -9.19 -21.52
CA LYS A 41 -11.87 -9.27 -21.40
C LYS A 41 -12.62 -9.12 -22.72
N LEU A 42 -12.04 -8.43 -23.68
CA LEU A 42 -12.57 -8.30 -25.04
C LEU A 42 -12.17 -9.48 -25.93
N LYS A 43 -11.38 -10.44 -25.41
CA LYS A 43 -10.84 -11.58 -26.16
C LYS A 43 -10.06 -11.14 -27.40
N ALA A 44 -9.29 -10.05 -27.27
CA ALA A 44 -8.44 -9.59 -28.36
C ALA A 44 -7.33 -10.62 -28.64
N ASP A 45 -7.09 -10.90 -29.92
CA ASP A 45 -6.04 -11.83 -30.35
C ASP A 45 -4.62 -11.28 -30.10
N PHE A 46 -4.47 -9.94 -30.13
CA PHE A 46 -3.20 -9.26 -29.97
C PHE A 46 -3.29 -8.09 -28.98
N VAL A 47 -2.18 -7.83 -28.29
CA VAL A 47 -2.00 -6.66 -27.41
C VAL A 47 -0.78 -5.87 -27.90
N PRO A 48 -0.95 -4.66 -28.45
CA PRO A 48 0.18 -3.86 -28.91
C PRO A 48 1.02 -3.42 -27.71
N ALA A 49 2.34 -3.53 -27.86
CA ALA A 49 3.28 -3.32 -26.76
C ALA A 49 4.57 -2.63 -27.24
N ILE A 50 5.13 -1.80 -26.37
CA ILE A 50 6.50 -1.26 -26.47
C ILE A 50 7.39 -2.15 -25.62
N LEU A 51 8.36 -2.82 -26.27
CA LEU A 51 9.35 -3.63 -25.58
C LEU A 51 10.50 -2.76 -25.08
N VAL A 52 10.73 -2.78 -23.78
CA VAL A 52 11.92 -2.22 -23.15
C VAL A 52 12.96 -3.33 -23.06
N ALA A 53 14.06 -3.15 -23.79
CA ALA A 53 15.11 -4.16 -23.92
C ALA A 53 16.00 -4.29 -22.68
N GLU A 54 16.18 -3.19 -21.91
CA GLU A 54 16.97 -3.22 -20.69
C GLU A 54 16.15 -3.74 -19.49
N PRO A 55 16.54 -4.89 -18.88
CA PRO A 55 15.79 -5.45 -17.74
C PRO A 55 15.73 -4.52 -16.53
N ASN A 56 16.78 -3.73 -16.30
CA ASN A 56 16.86 -2.79 -15.18
C ASN A 56 15.86 -1.63 -15.29
N VAL A 57 15.42 -1.31 -16.51
CA VAL A 57 14.47 -0.23 -16.79
C VAL A 57 13.03 -0.67 -16.45
N ALA A 58 12.76 -1.97 -16.30
CA ALA A 58 11.47 -2.48 -15.82
C ALA A 58 11.01 -1.79 -14.53
N PHE A 59 11.93 -1.61 -13.60
CA PHE A 59 11.67 -0.99 -12.30
C PHE A 59 11.61 0.55 -12.38
N GLN A 60 12.19 1.16 -13.42
CA GLN A 60 12.17 2.60 -13.65
C GLN A 60 10.89 3.05 -14.38
N VAL A 61 10.35 2.22 -15.29
CA VAL A 61 9.09 2.49 -16.00
C VAL A 61 7.92 2.70 -15.03
N LEU A 62 7.97 2.04 -13.88
CA LEU A 62 6.99 2.19 -12.82
C LEU A 62 7.07 3.58 -12.17
N ALA A 63 8.29 4.07 -11.91
CA ALA A 63 8.52 5.43 -11.43
C ALA A 63 8.11 6.52 -12.45
N LEU A 64 8.05 6.18 -13.75
CA LEU A 64 7.62 7.09 -14.82
C LEU A 64 6.09 7.22 -14.92
N ASN A 65 5.29 6.46 -14.16
CA ASN A 65 3.82 6.60 -14.10
C ASN A 65 3.38 7.80 -13.24
N THR A 66 3.73 9.02 -13.65
CA THR A 66 3.39 10.25 -12.93
C THR A 66 1.97 10.78 -13.26
N GLU A 67 1.36 10.35 -14.36
CA GLU A 67 0.07 10.88 -14.84
C GLU A 67 -1.16 10.38 -14.06
N LYS A 68 -1.06 9.22 -13.41
CA LYS A 68 -2.12 8.71 -12.55
C LYS A 68 -1.50 8.20 -11.27
N ALA A 69 -1.51 9.03 -10.23
CA ALA A 69 -1.07 8.62 -8.91
C ALA A 69 -1.79 7.31 -8.52
N HIS A 70 -1.02 6.21 -8.47
CA HIS A 70 -1.54 4.93 -8.03
C HIS A 70 -2.16 5.11 -6.65
N ASN A 71 -3.36 4.56 -6.46
CA ASN A 71 -3.92 4.51 -5.13
C ASN A 71 -2.97 3.68 -4.23
N LEU A 72 -2.91 4.02 -2.94
CA LEU A 72 -1.96 3.42 -1.99
C LEU A 72 -1.90 1.89 -2.10
N LYS A 73 -3.05 1.24 -2.30
CA LYS A 73 -3.13 -0.22 -2.43
C LYS A 73 -2.44 -0.75 -3.68
N GLU A 74 -2.71 -0.17 -4.84
CA GLU A 74 -2.07 -0.57 -6.10
C GLU A 74 -0.55 -0.43 -5.98
N LYS A 75 -0.11 0.73 -5.47
CA LYS A 75 1.32 1.01 -5.25
C LYS A 75 1.98 0.01 -4.30
N SER A 76 1.36 -0.25 -3.15
CA SER A 76 1.89 -1.21 -2.18
C SER A 76 1.96 -2.65 -2.74
N LEU A 77 0.94 -3.08 -3.48
CA LEU A 77 0.93 -4.41 -4.12
C LEU A 77 1.98 -4.54 -5.24
N GLU A 78 2.32 -3.44 -5.89
CA GLU A 78 3.38 -3.40 -6.90
C GLU A 78 4.76 -3.47 -6.26
N VAL A 79 5.00 -2.65 -5.24
CA VAL A 79 6.28 -2.63 -4.50
C VAL A 79 6.60 -4.00 -3.90
N ILE A 80 5.63 -4.70 -3.30
CA ILE A 80 5.90 -6.05 -2.75
C ILE A 80 6.19 -7.10 -3.83
N ARG A 81 5.60 -6.96 -5.03
CA ARG A 81 5.94 -7.82 -6.18
C ARG A 81 7.36 -7.56 -6.67
N MET A 82 7.74 -6.28 -6.76
CA MET A 82 9.12 -5.90 -7.10
C MET A 82 10.09 -6.44 -6.05
N TYR A 83 9.75 -6.33 -4.77
CA TYR A 83 10.56 -6.86 -3.68
C TYR A 83 10.81 -8.36 -3.82
N ARG A 84 9.75 -9.16 -4.03
CA ARG A 84 9.90 -10.62 -4.23
C ARG A 84 10.69 -10.96 -5.49
N GLY A 85 10.57 -10.17 -6.56
CA GLY A 85 11.40 -10.31 -7.76
C GLY A 85 12.87 -10.01 -7.48
N ALA A 86 13.15 -8.92 -6.76
CA ALA A 86 14.50 -8.54 -6.37
C ALA A 86 15.14 -9.54 -5.39
N GLU A 87 14.37 -10.10 -4.45
CA GLU A 87 14.85 -11.17 -3.56
C GLU A 87 15.21 -12.44 -4.33
N ALA A 88 14.44 -12.81 -5.35
CA ALA A 88 14.71 -13.99 -6.17
C ALA A 88 15.99 -13.84 -7.02
N GLU A 89 16.22 -12.66 -7.59
CA GLU A 89 17.35 -12.38 -8.49
C GLU A 89 18.63 -11.96 -7.75
N GLN A 90 18.48 -11.13 -6.71
CA GLN A 90 19.59 -10.52 -5.95
C GLN A 90 19.35 -10.62 -4.43
N PRO A 91 19.29 -11.84 -3.86
CA PRO A 91 18.89 -12.07 -2.46
C PRO A 91 19.81 -11.41 -1.43
N SER A 92 21.07 -11.12 -1.81
CA SER A 92 22.07 -10.49 -0.96
C SER A 92 22.05 -8.96 -0.98
N SER A 93 21.33 -8.33 -1.92
CA SER A 93 21.12 -6.88 -1.92
C SER A 93 20.29 -6.44 -0.71
N THR A 94 20.28 -5.16 -0.39
CA THR A 94 19.53 -4.57 0.73
C THR A 94 18.36 -3.75 0.23
N GLU A 95 17.43 -3.37 1.12
CA GLU A 95 16.34 -2.49 0.69
C GLU A 95 16.80 -1.07 0.34
N GLU A 96 17.95 -0.63 0.86
CA GLU A 96 18.54 0.67 0.53
C GLU A 96 19.04 0.70 -0.92
N ASP A 97 19.57 -0.41 -1.44
CA ASP A 97 19.99 -0.54 -2.84
C ASP A 97 18.81 -0.39 -3.83
N TRP A 98 17.60 -0.73 -3.36
CA TRP A 98 16.36 -0.67 -4.12
C TRP A 98 15.45 0.50 -3.69
N ALA A 99 15.99 1.48 -2.93
CA ALA A 99 15.19 2.56 -2.35
C ALA A 99 14.45 3.40 -3.40
N PHE A 100 15.05 3.61 -4.58
CA PHE A 100 14.42 4.32 -5.68
C PHE A 100 13.20 3.55 -6.21
N GLN A 101 13.33 2.24 -6.38
CA GLN A 101 12.31 1.34 -6.91
C GLN A 101 11.19 1.10 -5.91
N PHE A 102 11.52 0.90 -4.63
CA PHE A 102 10.52 0.68 -3.59
C PHE A 102 9.83 1.97 -3.14
N GLU A 103 10.43 3.12 -3.45
CA GLU A 103 10.06 4.49 -3.10
C GLU A 103 9.97 4.80 -1.60
N SER A 104 9.41 3.89 -0.80
CA SER A 104 9.28 4.03 0.64
C SER A 104 9.06 2.68 1.31
N ALA A 105 9.78 2.44 2.40
CA ALA A 105 9.68 1.23 3.23
C ALA A 105 8.25 0.77 3.58
N HIS A 106 7.38 1.70 3.99
CA HIS A 106 6.00 1.37 4.37
C HIS A 106 5.17 0.73 3.24
N LEU A 107 5.53 0.93 1.97
CA LEU A 107 4.82 0.33 0.84
C LEU A 107 5.07 -1.17 0.78
N VAL A 108 6.25 -1.65 1.16
CA VAL A 108 6.59 -3.08 1.27
C VAL A 108 5.69 -3.75 2.32
N THR A 109 5.65 -3.19 3.54
CA THR A 109 4.83 -3.72 4.65
C THR A 109 3.33 -3.70 4.31
N LEU A 110 2.84 -2.60 3.71
CA LEU A 110 1.45 -2.52 3.26
C LEU A 110 1.15 -3.51 2.13
N GLY A 111 2.10 -3.80 1.26
CA GLY A 111 1.95 -4.77 0.18
C GLY A 111 1.63 -6.15 0.73
N LEU A 112 2.42 -6.62 1.70
CA LEU A 112 2.18 -7.88 2.42
C LEU A 112 0.78 -7.92 3.07
N LEU A 113 0.37 -6.82 3.70
CA LEU A 113 -0.96 -6.71 4.31
C LEU A 113 -2.09 -6.80 3.26
N TYR A 114 -1.92 -6.17 2.10
CA TYR A 114 -2.91 -6.21 1.03
C TYR A 114 -2.96 -7.54 0.27
N GLU A 115 -1.83 -8.27 0.19
CA GLU A 115 -1.80 -9.64 -0.34
C GLU A 115 -2.69 -10.57 0.50
N GLN A 116 -2.58 -10.48 1.83
CA GLN A 116 -3.41 -11.26 2.76
C GLN A 116 -4.86 -10.76 2.81
N ASN A 117 -5.06 -9.44 2.88
CA ASN A 117 -6.39 -8.83 2.96
C ASN A 117 -6.52 -7.64 2.00
N LYS A 118 -7.17 -7.89 0.85
CA LYS A 118 -7.44 -6.87 -0.18
C LYS A 118 -8.26 -5.68 0.32
N ARG A 119 -8.95 -5.78 1.47
CA ARG A 119 -9.76 -4.72 2.08
C ARG A 119 -9.09 -4.09 3.31
N PHE A 120 -7.80 -4.37 3.54
CA PHE A 120 -7.04 -3.80 4.65
C PHE A 120 -7.12 -2.26 4.64
N ALA A 121 -7.23 -1.66 5.82
CA ALA A 121 -7.39 -0.22 5.98
C ALA A 121 -6.04 0.53 5.89
N GLY A 122 -5.25 0.28 4.85
CA GLY A 122 -3.88 0.79 4.75
C GLY A 122 -3.76 2.31 4.78
N GLY A 123 -4.78 3.03 4.28
CA GLY A 123 -4.82 4.49 4.38
C GLY A 123 -4.84 5.02 5.82
N ALA A 124 -5.42 4.26 6.76
CA ALA A 124 -5.48 4.63 8.17
C ALA A 124 -4.14 4.44 8.89
N PHE A 125 -3.39 3.39 8.51
CA PHE A 125 -2.09 3.05 9.10
C PHE A 125 -0.90 3.76 8.44
N ALA A 126 -1.04 4.19 7.18
CA ALA A 126 0.01 4.86 6.42
C ALA A 126 0.69 6.04 7.17
N PRO A 127 -0.03 6.94 7.87
CA PRO A 127 0.62 8.02 8.63
C PRO A 127 1.53 7.55 9.76
N ILE A 128 1.18 6.44 10.44
CA ILE A 128 2.00 5.84 11.50
C ILE A 128 3.22 5.18 10.84
N LEU A 129 2.99 4.34 9.83
CA LEU A 129 4.03 3.60 9.14
C LEU A 129 5.08 4.51 8.51
N ARG A 130 4.70 5.61 7.85
CA ARG A 130 5.67 6.58 7.27
C ARG A 130 6.68 7.11 8.29
N ARG A 131 6.28 7.20 9.56
CA ARG A 131 7.15 7.71 10.62
C ARG A 131 8.12 6.65 11.13
N VAL A 132 7.66 5.42 11.35
CA VAL A 132 8.41 4.39 12.07
C VAL A 132 8.95 3.27 11.20
N ASP A 133 8.43 3.10 9.99
CA ASP A 133 8.86 2.07 9.06
C ASP A 133 9.94 2.62 8.13
N LYS A 134 11.13 2.03 8.23
CA LYS A 134 12.35 2.42 7.51
C LYS A 134 12.89 1.23 6.71
N PHE A 135 13.70 1.52 5.69
CA PHE A 135 14.36 0.49 4.91
C PHE A 135 15.28 -0.33 5.80
N LEU A 136 15.28 -1.64 5.57
CA LEU A 136 16.10 -2.58 6.31
C LEU A 136 17.48 -2.66 5.68
N LYS A 137 18.51 -2.71 6.54
CA LYS A 137 19.91 -2.86 6.14
C LYS A 137 20.33 -4.32 5.98
N THR A 138 19.44 -5.25 6.30
CA THR A 138 19.64 -6.68 6.11
C THR A 138 19.44 -7.04 4.63
N SER A 139 19.93 -8.22 4.24
CA SER A 139 19.72 -8.73 2.89
C SER A 139 18.22 -8.90 2.59
N LEU A 140 17.77 -8.72 1.34
CA LEU A 140 16.35 -8.80 0.96
C LEU A 140 15.69 -10.10 1.44
N ARG A 141 16.42 -11.22 1.45
CA ARG A 141 15.91 -12.49 1.99
C ARG A 141 15.53 -12.38 3.47
N ARG A 142 16.45 -11.90 4.32
CA ARG A 142 16.15 -11.70 5.76
C ARG A 142 15.21 -10.52 5.99
N GLY A 143 15.31 -9.50 5.15
CA GLY A 143 14.43 -8.34 5.16
C GLY A 143 12.98 -8.76 4.94
N LEU A 144 12.72 -9.72 4.04
CA LEU A 144 11.38 -10.25 3.81
C LEU A 144 10.78 -10.91 5.06
N GLU A 145 11.57 -11.72 5.78
CA GLU A 145 11.16 -12.33 7.04
C GLU A 145 10.78 -11.25 8.08
N GLU A 146 11.64 -10.24 8.27
CA GLU A 146 11.35 -9.12 9.17
C GLU A 146 10.13 -8.31 8.71
N ARG A 147 9.93 -8.13 7.40
CA ARG A 147 8.76 -7.44 6.83
C ARG A 147 7.47 -8.21 7.11
N GLU A 148 7.50 -9.54 7.07
CA GLU A 148 6.37 -10.40 7.42
C GLU A 148 6.02 -10.30 8.92
N GLU A 149 7.02 -10.27 9.80
CA GLU A 149 6.83 -10.02 11.24
C GLU A 149 6.23 -8.63 11.50
N ARG A 150 6.78 -7.59 10.84
CA ARG A 150 6.26 -6.23 10.91
C ARG A 150 4.80 -6.18 10.44
N ALA A 151 4.48 -6.81 9.31
CA ALA A 151 3.12 -6.89 8.81
C ALA A 151 2.18 -7.60 9.80
N ALA A 152 2.64 -8.67 10.47
CA ALA A 152 1.86 -9.36 11.50
C ALA A 152 1.52 -8.45 12.69
N LEU A 153 2.44 -7.60 13.14
CA LEU A 153 2.18 -6.61 14.20
C LEU A 153 1.13 -5.58 13.79
N VAL A 154 1.21 -5.06 12.56
CA VAL A 154 0.21 -4.12 12.04
C VAL A 154 -1.16 -4.78 11.94
N ARG A 155 -1.21 -6.03 11.47
CA ARG A 155 -2.45 -6.80 11.36
C ARG A 155 -3.09 -7.01 12.73
N ALA A 156 -2.31 -7.41 13.74
CA ALA A 156 -2.80 -7.56 15.11
C ALA A 156 -3.38 -6.24 15.65
N ALA A 157 -2.76 -5.10 15.32
CA ALA A 157 -3.30 -3.79 15.69
C ALA A 157 -4.60 -3.43 14.93
N ASP A 158 -4.75 -3.79 13.65
CA ASP A 158 -6.02 -3.60 12.89
C ASP A 158 -7.15 -4.50 13.41
N GLU A 159 -6.84 -5.72 13.85
CA GLU A 159 -7.81 -6.62 14.49
C GLU A 159 -8.34 -6.03 15.80
N THR A 160 -7.44 -5.57 16.69
CA THR A 160 -7.84 -4.86 17.91
C THR A 160 -8.63 -3.59 17.58
N LEU A 161 -8.17 -2.79 16.63
CA LEU A 161 -8.88 -1.59 16.16
C LEU A 161 -10.30 -1.94 15.66
N ALA A 162 -10.45 -3.02 14.89
CA ALA A 162 -11.74 -3.46 14.38
C ALA A 162 -12.71 -3.83 15.52
N ALA A 163 -12.22 -4.47 16.58
CA ALA A 163 -13.02 -4.76 17.77
C ALA A 163 -13.48 -3.48 18.48
N VAL A 164 -12.60 -2.48 18.63
CA VAL A 164 -12.96 -1.16 19.20
C VAL A 164 -13.97 -0.43 18.32
N VAL A 165 -13.78 -0.42 17.00
CA VAL A 165 -14.73 0.17 16.04
C VAL A 165 -16.10 -0.50 16.14
N ALA A 166 -16.15 -1.83 16.30
CA ALA A 166 -17.41 -2.55 16.48
C ALA A 166 -18.14 -2.13 17.77
N LYS A 167 -17.42 -1.93 18.88
CA LYS A 167 -17.98 -1.39 20.13
C LYS A 167 -18.53 0.03 19.92
N VAL A 168 -17.80 0.91 19.22
CA VAL A 168 -18.26 2.27 18.89
C VAL A 168 -19.52 2.25 18.01
N LYS A 169 -19.58 1.36 17.02
CA LYS A 169 -20.77 1.19 16.17
C LYS A 169 -21.99 0.70 16.97
N LYS A 170 -21.79 -0.21 17.93
CA LYS A 170 -22.88 -0.66 18.83
C LYS A 170 -23.46 0.48 19.69
N ARG A 171 -22.70 1.56 19.92
CA ARG A 171 -23.19 2.79 20.58
C ARG A 171 -23.94 3.74 19.63
N GLY A 172 -24.17 3.35 18.37
CA GLY A 172 -24.87 4.16 17.38
C GLY A 172 -23.98 5.11 16.57
N ILE A 173 -22.65 5.10 16.78
CA ILE A 173 -21.72 5.96 16.05
C ILE A 173 -21.17 5.19 14.84
N ASN A 174 -21.73 5.48 13.66
CA ASN A 174 -21.27 4.92 12.38
C ASN A 174 -20.79 6.03 11.45
N HIS A 175 -19.48 6.27 11.42
CA HIS A 175 -18.88 7.30 10.57
C HIS A 175 -17.66 6.75 9.81
N PRO A 176 -17.42 7.13 8.54
CA PRO A 176 -16.32 6.60 7.73
C PRO A 176 -14.92 6.78 8.37
N TYR A 177 -14.75 7.87 9.12
CA TYR A 177 -13.47 8.26 9.72
C TYR A 177 -13.21 7.71 11.13
N VAL A 178 -14.07 6.84 11.67
CA VAL A 178 -13.90 6.29 13.03
C VAL A 178 -12.54 5.61 13.21
N LYS A 179 -12.07 4.84 12.22
CA LYS A 179 -10.75 4.18 12.27
C LYS A 179 -9.62 5.21 12.43
N ASN A 180 -9.63 6.25 11.58
CA ASN A 180 -8.59 7.29 11.61
C ASN A 180 -8.61 8.06 12.92
N TYR A 181 -9.81 8.38 13.41
CA TYR A 181 -10.00 9.07 14.69
C TYR A 181 -9.45 8.27 15.87
N LEU A 182 -9.76 6.97 15.94
CA LEU A 182 -9.25 6.09 17.00
C LEU A 182 -7.72 6.00 16.97
N LEU A 183 -7.14 5.73 15.79
CA LEU A 183 -5.70 5.65 15.62
C LEU A 183 -4.98 6.96 15.97
N ALA A 184 -5.56 8.12 15.66
CA ALA A 184 -4.98 9.42 16.02
C ALA A 184 -4.93 9.63 17.55
N ARG A 185 -5.86 9.03 18.31
CA ARG A 185 -5.90 9.13 19.78
C ARG A 185 -5.09 8.05 20.49
N THR A 186 -4.90 6.89 19.87
CA THR A 186 -4.18 5.76 20.47
C THR A 186 -2.74 5.65 20.01
N THR A 187 -2.31 6.41 18.99
CA THR A 187 -0.92 6.38 18.54
C THR A 187 0.05 6.88 19.61
N PRO A 188 1.11 6.12 19.95
CA PRO A 188 2.14 6.57 20.89
C PRO A 188 3.00 7.69 20.31
N LEU A 189 2.85 8.01 19.03
CA LEU A 189 3.72 8.94 18.29
C LEU A 189 3.34 10.41 18.46
N THR A 190 2.20 10.72 19.09
CA THR A 190 1.75 12.12 19.29
C THR A 190 2.66 12.89 20.26
N LYS A 191 3.21 12.20 21.26
CA LYS A 191 4.11 12.78 22.27
C LYS A 191 5.61 12.62 21.92
N ALA A 192 5.93 11.68 21.03
CA ALA A 192 7.30 11.40 20.59
C ALA A 192 7.75 12.40 19.51
N ARG A 193 8.26 13.56 19.93
CA ARG A 193 8.79 14.61 19.02
C ARG A 193 10.30 14.55 18.79
N LYS A 194 11.09 14.06 19.77
CA LYS A 194 12.58 14.07 19.70
C LYS A 194 13.17 12.69 19.36
N THR A 195 12.65 11.64 19.95
CA THR A 195 13.06 10.25 19.69
C THR A 195 11.83 9.44 19.32
N LEU A 196 11.84 8.85 18.12
CA LEU A 196 10.77 7.97 17.69
C LEU A 196 10.99 6.59 18.31
N PRO A 197 9.94 5.95 18.87
CA PRO A 197 10.04 4.56 19.30
C PRO A 197 10.30 3.65 18.10
N SER A 198 10.83 2.45 18.35
CA SER A 198 11.01 1.45 17.29
C SER A 198 9.67 1.03 16.68
N PHE A 199 9.70 0.42 15.49
CA PHE A 199 8.51 -0.11 14.84
C PHE A 199 7.73 -1.04 15.79
N GLU A 200 8.42 -2.00 16.38
CA GLU A 200 7.84 -2.99 17.28
C GLU A 200 7.23 -2.33 18.53
N GLN A 201 7.98 -1.44 19.19
CA GLN A 201 7.48 -0.69 20.35
C GLN A 201 6.24 0.14 20.00
N THR A 202 6.23 0.75 18.82
CA THR A 202 5.10 1.56 18.33
C THR A 202 3.84 0.72 18.21
N PHE A 203 3.91 -0.44 17.54
CA PHE A 203 2.73 -1.27 17.30
C PHE A 203 2.29 -2.05 18.54
N LYS A 204 3.22 -2.49 19.39
CA LYS A 204 2.88 -3.04 20.71
C LYS A 204 2.13 -2.01 21.56
N LYS A 205 2.67 -0.79 21.67
CA LYS A 205 2.03 0.25 22.48
C LYS A 205 0.72 0.76 21.87
N LEU A 206 0.63 0.84 20.55
CA LEU A 206 -0.62 1.16 19.84
C LEU A 206 -1.70 0.14 20.16
N LYS A 207 -1.37 -1.16 20.16
CA LYS A 207 -2.31 -2.23 20.50
C LYS A 207 -2.79 -2.12 21.95
N GLU A 208 -1.88 -1.96 22.91
CA GLU A 208 -2.23 -1.72 24.32
C GLU A 208 -3.18 -0.51 24.47
N ASN A 209 -2.84 0.62 23.86
CA ASN A 209 -3.66 1.82 23.92
C ASN A 209 -5.05 1.64 23.27
N LEU A 210 -5.18 0.75 22.28
CA LEU A 210 -6.46 0.40 21.67
C LEU A 210 -7.28 -0.53 22.58
N ASP A 211 -6.65 -1.50 23.24
CA ASP A 211 -7.31 -2.40 24.20
C ASP A 211 -7.86 -1.62 25.40
N ASP A 212 -7.07 -0.68 25.93
CA ASP A 212 -7.43 0.20 27.05
C ASP A 212 -8.35 1.37 26.64
N PHE A 213 -8.70 1.49 25.36
CA PHE A 213 -9.45 2.64 24.87
C PHE A 213 -10.90 2.62 25.36
N ASP A 214 -11.23 3.59 26.21
CA ASP A 214 -12.59 3.81 26.68
C ASP A 214 -13.48 4.36 25.56
N VAL A 215 -14.29 3.47 24.98
CA VAL A 215 -15.22 3.79 23.91
C VAL A 215 -16.30 4.80 24.32
N SER A 216 -16.58 4.99 25.61
CA SER A 216 -17.60 5.93 26.10
C SER A 216 -17.27 7.39 25.74
N LYS A 217 -15.97 7.71 25.67
CA LYS A 217 -15.41 9.03 25.36
C LYS A 217 -15.49 9.40 23.89
N VAL A 218 -15.96 8.50 23.02
CA VAL A 218 -16.15 8.78 21.60
C VAL A 218 -17.43 9.57 21.40
N ARG A 219 -17.30 10.77 20.80
CA ARG A 219 -18.41 11.63 20.41
C ARG A 219 -18.42 11.84 18.89
N TYR A 220 -19.62 11.94 18.30
CA TYR A 220 -19.80 12.01 16.85
C TYR A 220 -19.22 13.31 16.25
N ASP A 221 -19.42 14.44 16.93
CA ASP A 221 -18.90 15.76 16.57
C ASP A 221 -17.36 15.81 16.53
N GLU A 222 -16.70 15.11 17.45
CA GLU A 222 -15.23 15.00 17.46
C GLU A 222 -14.70 14.24 16.25
N ILE A 223 -15.39 13.18 15.82
CA ILE A 223 -15.01 12.42 14.63
C ILE A 223 -15.18 13.28 13.36
N GLN A 224 -16.25 14.08 13.28
CA GLN A 224 -16.45 15.00 12.15
C GLN A 224 -15.34 16.06 12.09
N ARG A 225 -14.98 16.68 13.22
CA ARG A 225 -13.87 17.65 13.27
C ARG A 225 -12.54 17.03 12.83
N SER A 226 -12.23 15.82 13.28
CA SER A 226 -11.03 15.10 12.85
C SER A 226 -11.06 14.74 11.36
N SER A 227 -12.23 14.50 10.77
CA SER A 227 -12.35 14.22 9.34
C SER A 227 -12.04 15.42 8.44
N ILE A 228 -12.33 16.64 8.90
CA ILE A 228 -12.02 17.88 8.18
C ILE A 228 -10.50 18.10 8.10
N MET A 229 -9.75 17.73 9.15
CA MET A 229 -8.28 17.82 9.16
C MET A 229 -7.58 16.70 8.37
N LEU A 230 -8.28 15.60 8.08
CA LEU A 230 -7.76 14.42 7.38
C LEU A 230 -8.19 14.34 5.91
N ALA A 231 -9.12 15.20 5.48
CA ALA A 231 -9.48 15.32 4.08
C ALA A 231 -8.24 15.80 3.30
N PRO A 232 -7.88 15.16 2.16
CA PRO A 232 -6.95 15.79 1.23
C PRO A 232 -7.48 17.18 0.92
N ALA A 233 -6.61 18.20 0.89
CA ALA A 233 -6.98 19.47 0.30
C ALA A 233 -7.62 19.18 -1.07
N ALA A 234 -8.80 19.73 -1.33
CA ALA A 234 -9.42 19.62 -2.64
C ALA A 234 -8.35 20.02 -3.65
N ALA A 235 -8.01 19.11 -4.56
CA ALA A 235 -7.12 19.43 -5.66
C ALA A 235 -7.86 20.47 -6.51
N GLU A 236 -7.43 21.73 -6.41
CA GLU A 236 -7.64 22.72 -7.46
C GLU A 236 -6.89 22.28 -8.73
#